data_AF-A0A2P5E7G3-F1
#
_entry.id   AF-A0A2P5E7G3-F1
#
_cell.length_a   1.000
_cell.length_b   1.000
_cell.length_c   1.000
_cell.angle_alpha   90.00
_cell.angle_beta   90.00
_cell.angle_gamma   90.00
#
_symmetry.space_group_name_H-M   'P 1'
#
loop_
_entity.id
_entity.type
_entity.pdbx_description
1 polymer ?
#
loop_
_entity_poly.entity_id
_entity_poly.type
_entity_poly.pdbx_seq_one_letter_code
_entity_poly.pdbx_strand_id
1 'polypeptide(L)'
;MKFWKILSNLLVVLEEIFPDWSDRFLSYKSLKQQLNLIYPKPTAACGDEPPPKRSKLSRADVADSSDRESKEEEEEEEEAEVTKEVNAAEFLKRLEEEIDKFNDFFVEKEEDYVIAWKELQDRIRQAKDSNEDLSEVGKKLVDLHGEMILLVIYSILNYTGLVKITKKHDKRSGALIRLPFIKGVLQEPFFRTDVVNKLAKECRTMLEDMFFKKELGEIQHLESTYVKLTSLALRVLNEIRAGSSTVNPLSLPPLQSNAAEELKSIPIVEQAAAK
;
A
#
# COMPACT_ATOMS: atom_id res chain seq x y z
N MET A 1 -6.55 0.81 -15.43
CA MET A 1 -7.43 0.19 -14.41
C MET A 1 -7.60 1.08 -13.17
N LYS A 2 -8.72 0.94 -12.41
CA LYS A 2 -9.01 1.76 -11.21
C LYS A 2 -8.43 1.07 -9.95
N PHE A 3 -7.36 1.61 -9.36
CA PHE A 3 -6.68 1.02 -8.19
C PHE A 3 -7.60 0.63 -7.02
N TRP A 4 -8.57 1.47 -6.67
CA TRP A 4 -9.49 1.17 -5.57
C TRP A 4 -10.33 -0.10 -5.79
N LYS A 5 -10.56 -0.51 -7.06
CA LYS A 5 -11.23 -1.78 -7.37
C LYS A 5 -10.32 -2.97 -7.08
N ILE A 6 -9.04 -2.83 -7.37
CA ILE A 6 -8.03 -3.86 -7.09
C ILE A 6 -7.90 -4.05 -5.57
N LEU A 7 -7.78 -2.94 -4.83
CA LEU A 7 -7.74 -2.98 -3.37
C LEU A 7 -9.03 -3.58 -2.80
N SER A 8 -10.20 -3.17 -3.29
CA SER A 8 -11.50 -3.71 -2.85
C SER A 8 -11.64 -5.20 -3.12
N ASN A 9 -11.26 -5.69 -4.30
CA ASN A 9 -11.35 -7.11 -4.63
C ASN A 9 -10.43 -7.94 -3.73
N LEU A 10 -9.24 -7.42 -3.43
CA LEU A 10 -8.31 -8.09 -2.53
C LEU A 10 -8.84 -8.07 -1.08
N LEU A 11 -9.39 -6.95 -0.63
CA LEU A 11 -9.99 -6.84 0.70
C LEU A 11 -11.14 -7.84 0.90
N VAL A 12 -11.97 -8.09 -0.11
CA VAL A 12 -13.02 -9.12 -0.05
C VAL A 12 -12.42 -10.51 0.18
N VAL A 13 -11.36 -10.87 -0.57
CA VAL A 13 -10.67 -12.15 -0.38
C VAL A 13 -9.99 -12.21 0.99
N LEU A 14 -9.44 -11.11 1.47
CA LEU A 14 -8.84 -11.03 2.80
C LEU A 14 -9.88 -11.10 3.90
N GLU A 15 -11.08 -10.56 3.73
CA GLU A 15 -12.15 -10.61 4.73
C GLU A 15 -12.67 -12.05 4.94
N GLU A 16 -12.65 -12.87 3.88
CA GLU A 16 -12.97 -14.30 3.97
C GLU A 16 -11.92 -15.11 4.75
N ILE A 17 -10.67 -14.63 4.82
CA ILE A 17 -9.53 -15.42 5.32
C ILE A 17 -8.96 -14.85 6.64
N PHE A 18 -8.84 -13.52 6.73
CA PHE A 18 -8.36 -12.71 7.85
C PHE A 18 -9.25 -11.48 8.02
N PRO A 19 -10.46 -11.64 8.59
CA PRO A 19 -11.38 -10.52 8.81
C PRO A 19 -10.72 -9.38 9.61
N ASP A 20 -9.83 -9.72 10.53
CA ASP A 20 -9.13 -8.81 11.45
C ASP A 20 -8.12 -7.87 10.78
N TRP A 21 -7.79 -8.08 9.50
CA TRP A 21 -6.83 -7.24 8.77
C TRP A 21 -7.51 -6.20 7.88
N SER A 22 -8.81 -6.36 7.61
CA SER A 22 -9.53 -5.61 6.58
C SER A 22 -9.57 -4.10 6.84
N ASP A 23 -9.75 -3.69 8.10
CA ASP A 23 -9.80 -2.31 8.57
C ASP A 23 -8.41 -1.67 8.73
N ARG A 24 -7.35 -2.49 8.74
CA ARG A 24 -5.95 -2.05 8.85
C ARG A 24 -5.37 -1.52 7.55
N PHE A 25 -6.02 -1.74 6.40
CA PHE A 25 -5.57 -1.22 5.11
C PHE A 25 -5.88 0.27 4.92
N LEU A 26 -5.24 0.87 3.91
CA LEU A 26 -5.48 2.25 3.53
C LEU A 26 -6.95 2.50 3.18
N SER A 27 -7.54 3.49 3.84
CA SER A 27 -8.89 4.01 3.63
C SER A 27 -9.01 4.81 2.33
N TYR A 28 -8.56 4.25 1.20
CA TYR A 28 -8.36 4.95 -0.07
C TYR A 28 -9.62 5.61 -0.62
N LYS A 29 -10.80 5.01 -0.38
CA LYS A 29 -12.09 5.58 -0.80
C LYS A 29 -12.42 6.86 -0.03
N SER A 30 -12.19 6.88 1.30
CA SER A 30 -12.40 8.03 2.17
C SER A 30 -11.47 9.19 1.79
N LEU A 31 -10.16 8.92 1.69
CA LEU A 31 -9.17 9.91 1.27
C LEU A 31 -9.48 10.49 -0.12
N LYS A 32 -9.96 9.66 -1.05
CA LYS A 32 -10.37 10.12 -2.38
C LYS A 32 -11.64 11.00 -2.33
N GLN A 33 -12.58 10.71 -1.44
CA GLN A 33 -13.77 11.54 -1.23
C GLN A 33 -13.39 12.90 -0.66
N GLN A 34 -12.54 12.94 0.36
CA GLN A 34 -12.00 14.17 0.93
C GLN A 34 -11.30 15.02 -0.14
N LEU A 35 -10.44 14.41 -0.98
CA LEU A 35 -9.83 15.13 -2.11
C LEU A 35 -10.84 15.70 -3.12
N ASN A 36 -12.04 15.12 -3.26
CA ASN A 36 -13.08 15.68 -4.13
C ASN A 36 -13.78 16.87 -3.48
N LEU A 37 -13.87 16.91 -2.15
CA LEU A 37 -14.46 18.02 -1.40
C LEU A 37 -13.51 19.22 -1.38
N ILE A 38 -12.21 18.96 -1.16
CA ILE A 38 -11.18 20.02 -1.11
C ILE A 38 -10.92 20.59 -2.52
N TYR A 39 -10.81 19.72 -3.52
CA TYR A 39 -10.54 20.10 -4.91
C TYR A 39 -11.64 19.56 -5.82
N PRO A 40 -12.83 20.20 -5.85
CA PRO A 40 -13.89 19.83 -6.75
C PRO A 40 -13.39 19.94 -8.19
N LYS A 41 -13.77 18.97 -9.04
CA LYS A 41 -13.48 19.11 -10.47
C LYS A 41 -14.33 20.26 -11.00
N PRO A 42 -13.79 21.11 -11.90
CA PRO A 42 -14.62 22.02 -12.66
C PRO A 42 -15.71 21.20 -13.35
N THR A 43 -16.96 21.37 -12.94
CA THR A 43 -18.10 20.77 -13.63
C THR A 43 -18.18 21.44 -14.99
N ALA A 44 -18.17 20.65 -16.06
CA ALA A 44 -18.40 21.11 -17.43
C ALA A 44 -19.87 21.53 -17.67
N ALA A 45 -20.47 22.19 -16.69
CA ALA A 45 -21.86 22.63 -16.66
C ALA A 45 -21.97 23.89 -15.79
N CYS A 46 -21.39 24.99 -16.27
CA CYS A 46 -21.98 26.33 -16.27
C CYS A 46 -21.12 27.22 -17.18
N GLY A 47 -21.79 28.09 -17.93
CA GLY A 47 -21.37 28.61 -19.22
C GLY A 47 -20.19 29.58 -19.21
N ASP A 48 -19.57 29.66 -20.38
CA ASP A 48 -18.77 30.75 -20.95
C ASP A 48 -18.36 31.91 -20.02
N GLU A 49 -17.10 31.91 -19.58
CA GLU A 49 -16.30 33.13 -19.62
C GLU A 49 -14.96 32.86 -20.31
N PRO A 50 -14.54 33.70 -21.28
CA PRO A 50 -13.24 33.56 -21.92
C PRO A 50 -12.12 33.96 -20.94
N PRO A 51 -10.91 33.38 -21.07
CA PRO A 51 -9.77 33.78 -20.24
C PRO A 51 -9.47 35.28 -20.43
N PRO A 52 -8.99 36.01 -19.40
CA PRO A 52 -8.76 37.44 -19.52
C PRO A 52 -7.68 37.69 -20.57
N LYS A 53 -8.11 38.21 -21.71
CA LYS A 53 -7.23 38.77 -22.73
C LYS A 53 -6.51 39.94 -22.09
N ARG A 54 -5.18 39.88 -22.01
CA ARG A 54 -4.30 41.05 -21.79
C ARG A 54 -4.80 42.21 -22.67
N SER A 55 -5.42 43.22 -22.06
CA SER A 55 -5.84 44.43 -22.74
C SER A 55 -4.61 45.31 -22.96
N LYS A 56 -4.37 45.65 -24.22
CA LYS A 56 -3.35 46.62 -24.64
C LYS A 56 -3.77 48.01 -24.19
N LEU A 57 -2.78 48.79 -23.77
CA LEU A 57 -2.87 50.21 -23.44
C LEU A 57 -3.77 50.99 -24.43
N SER A 58 -4.76 51.69 -23.88
CA SER A 58 -5.20 52.99 -24.41
C SER A 58 -5.38 53.95 -23.25
N ARG A 59 -4.71 55.10 -23.40
CA ARG A 59 -4.61 56.23 -22.47
C ARG A 59 -5.82 57.15 -22.64
N ALA A 60 -6.47 57.51 -21.52
CA ALA A 60 -6.90 58.87 -21.13
C ALA A 60 -8.22 58.89 -20.32
N ASP A 61 -8.09 59.50 -19.14
CA ASP A 61 -9.01 60.43 -18.46
C ASP A 61 -10.19 59.98 -17.55
N VAL A 62 -9.89 60.06 -16.24
CA VAL A 62 -10.56 60.70 -15.08
C VAL A 62 -11.96 60.25 -14.58
N ALA A 63 -12.00 60.00 -13.25
CA ALA A 63 -13.08 60.06 -12.24
C ALA A 63 -13.47 58.68 -11.68
N ASP A 64 -12.87 58.23 -10.57
CA ASP A 64 -13.23 58.52 -9.16
C ASP A 64 -14.45 57.70 -8.67
N SER A 65 -14.14 56.63 -7.92
CA SER A 65 -15.00 55.75 -7.09
C SER A 65 -14.84 54.25 -7.39
N SER A 66 -13.70 53.62 -7.04
CA SER A 66 -13.58 52.14 -7.07
C SER A 66 -12.67 51.52 -6.00
N ASP A 67 -12.22 52.26 -4.98
CA ASP A 67 -11.30 51.73 -3.94
C ASP A 67 -11.95 50.69 -2.99
N ARG A 68 -13.26 50.41 -3.11
CA ARG A 68 -13.96 49.42 -2.28
C ARG A 68 -14.03 48.03 -2.91
N GLU A 69 -14.21 47.92 -4.22
CA GLU A 69 -14.33 46.61 -4.91
C GLU A 69 -12.99 45.85 -4.93
N SER A 70 -11.86 46.55 -5.10
CA SER A 70 -10.54 45.89 -5.12
C SER A 70 -10.11 45.33 -3.76
N LYS A 71 -10.67 45.85 -2.65
CA LYS A 71 -10.39 45.34 -1.31
C LYS A 71 -11.21 44.11 -0.96
N GLU A 72 -12.46 44.06 -1.41
CA GLU A 72 -13.34 42.90 -1.22
C GLU A 72 -12.85 41.71 -2.06
N GLU A 73 -12.35 41.94 -3.28
CA GLU A 73 -11.72 40.89 -4.10
C GLU A 73 -10.40 40.36 -3.51
N GLU A 74 -9.54 41.23 -2.97
CA GLU A 74 -8.30 40.83 -2.28
C GLU A 74 -8.59 40.04 -0.98
N GLU A 75 -9.60 40.46 -0.20
CA GLU A 75 -10.02 39.75 1.02
C GLU A 75 -10.66 38.39 0.69
N GLU A 76 -11.46 38.27 -0.39
CA GLU A 76 -12.00 36.99 -0.85
C GLU A 76 -10.92 36.04 -1.41
N GLU A 77 -9.92 36.56 -2.12
CA GLU A 77 -8.79 35.75 -2.60
C GLU A 77 -7.91 35.24 -1.43
N GLU A 78 -7.63 36.08 -0.43
CA GLU A 78 -6.90 35.69 0.78
C GLU A 78 -7.68 34.65 1.60
N GLU A 79 -9.00 34.85 1.82
CA GLU A 79 -9.84 33.85 2.52
C GLU A 79 -9.92 32.53 1.74
N ALA A 80 -10.02 32.58 0.41
CA ALA A 80 -10.01 31.41 -0.45
C ALA A 80 -8.65 30.68 -0.49
N GLU A 81 -7.54 31.38 -0.31
CA GLU A 81 -6.20 30.81 -0.20
C GLU A 81 -5.99 30.14 1.16
N VAL A 82 -6.32 30.84 2.26
CA VAL A 82 -6.25 30.31 3.63
C VAL A 82 -7.10 29.05 3.79
N THR A 83 -8.32 29.02 3.24
CA THR A 83 -9.18 27.83 3.29
C THR A 83 -8.61 26.65 2.49
N LYS A 84 -7.93 26.88 1.36
CA LYS A 84 -7.24 25.80 0.62
C LYS A 84 -6.04 25.24 1.39
N GLU A 85 -5.26 26.09 2.05
CA GLU A 85 -4.13 25.66 2.89
C GLU A 85 -4.57 24.82 4.08
N VAL A 86 -5.60 25.27 4.83
CA VAL A 86 -6.16 24.54 5.97
C VAL A 86 -6.65 23.15 5.54
N ASN A 87 -7.35 23.07 4.41
CA ASN A 87 -7.84 21.81 3.87
C ASN A 87 -6.69 20.87 3.41
N ALA A 88 -5.61 21.43 2.85
CA ALA A 88 -4.43 20.65 2.48
C ALA A 88 -3.71 20.07 3.71
N ALA A 89 -3.63 20.86 4.80
CA ALA A 89 -3.09 20.40 6.07
C ALA A 89 -3.94 19.27 6.68
N GLU A 90 -5.27 19.38 6.62
CA GLU A 90 -6.16 18.31 7.10
C GLU A 90 -5.98 17.02 6.28
N PHE A 91 -5.79 17.12 4.95
CA PHE A 91 -5.51 15.96 4.12
C PHE A 91 -4.19 15.27 4.48
N LEU A 92 -3.13 16.05 4.72
CA LEU A 92 -1.83 15.52 5.15
C LEU A 92 -1.93 14.84 6.52
N LYS A 93 -2.61 15.48 7.48
CA LYS A 93 -2.85 14.90 8.80
C LYS A 93 -3.53 13.53 8.72
N ARG A 94 -4.53 13.38 7.86
CA ARG A 94 -5.19 12.07 7.66
C ARG A 94 -4.30 11.02 7.01
N LEU A 95 -3.34 11.43 6.18
CA LEU A 95 -2.35 10.50 5.64
C LEU A 95 -1.37 10.04 6.73
N GLU A 96 -0.99 10.93 7.63
CA GLU A 96 -0.16 10.61 8.81
C GLU A 96 -0.90 9.64 9.75
N GLU A 97 -2.18 9.91 10.06
CA GLU A 97 -3.02 9.00 10.86
C GLU A 97 -3.13 7.59 10.24
N GLU A 98 -3.21 7.50 8.91
CA GLU A 98 -3.20 6.22 8.21
C GLU A 98 -1.82 5.54 8.27
N ILE A 99 -0.71 6.29 8.24
CA ILE A 99 0.65 5.76 8.41
C ILE A 99 0.85 5.22 9.82
N ASP A 100 0.44 5.96 10.85
CA ASP A 100 0.52 5.52 12.25
C ASP A 100 -0.24 4.20 12.44
N LYS A 101 -1.46 4.12 11.89
CA LYS A 101 -2.24 2.87 11.86
C LYS A 101 -1.48 1.71 11.21
N PHE A 102 -0.77 1.97 10.09
CA PHE A 102 0.01 0.93 9.43
C PHE A 102 1.21 0.50 10.25
N ASN A 103 1.89 1.46 10.88
CA ASN A 103 3.06 1.22 11.71
C ASN A 103 2.70 0.40 12.94
N ASP A 104 1.66 0.79 13.67
CA ASP A 104 1.18 0.09 14.86
C ASP A 104 0.87 -1.38 14.54
N PHE A 105 0.08 -1.60 13.49
CA PHE A 105 -0.30 -2.94 13.05
C PHE A 105 0.91 -3.76 12.58
N PHE A 106 1.82 -3.17 11.82
CA PHE A 106 2.96 -3.88 11.26
C PHE A 106 3.96 -4.29 12.34
N VAL A 107 4.27 -3.41 13.28
CA VAL A 107 5.21 -3.69 14.38
C VAL A 107 4.65 -4.79 15.28
N GLU A 108 3.37 -4.72 15.64
CA GLU A 108 2.70 -5.76 16.42
C GLU A 108 2.82 -7.14 15.74
N LYS A 109 2.54 -7.21 14.43
CA LYS A 109 2.63 -8.46 13.68
C LYS A 109 4.07 -8.95 13.49
N GLU A 110 5.02 -8.06 13.28
CA GLU A 110 6.43 -8.42 13.18
C GLU A 110 6.92 -9.07 14.49
N GLU A 111 6.54 -8.49 15.65
CA GLU A 111 6.87 -9.04 16.97
C GLU A 111 6.24 -10.42 17.18
N ASP A 112 4.95 -10.58 16.87
CA ASP A 112 4.25 -11.87 16.90
C ASP A 112 5.01 -12.94 16.11
N TYR A 113 5.48 -12.60 14.90
CA TYR A 113 6.19 -13.54 14.04
C TYR A 113 7.59 -13.87 14.53
N VAL A 114 8.32 -12.91 15.08
CA VAL A 114 9.62 -13.16 15.71
C VAL A 114 9.49 -14.16 16.87
N ILE A 115 8.45 -14.01 17.69
CA ILE A 115 8.19 -14.90 18.82
C ILE A 115 7.76 -16.28 18.31
N ALA A 116 6.76 -16.33 17.44
CA ALA A 116 6.23 -17.57 16.88
C ALA A 116 7.32 -18.38 16.15
N TRP A 117 8.21 -17.71 15.41
CA TRP A 117 9.31 -18.39 14.73
C TRP A 117 10.27 -19.06 15.70
N LYS A 118 10.67 -18.37 16.78
CA LYS A 118 11.56 -18.94 17.80
C LYS A 118 10.93 -20.16 18.47
N GLU A 119 9.67 -20.06 18.90
CA GLU A 119 8.95 -21.18 19.51
C GLU A 119 8.84 -22.37 18.56
N LEU A 120 8.60 -22.11 17.28
CA LEU A 120 8.46 -23.15 16.27
C LEU A 120 9.80 -23.82 15.96
N GLN A 121 10.91 -23.07 15.93
CA GLN A 121 12.25 -23.64 15.82
C GLN A 121 12.55 -24.63 16.95
N ASP A 122 12.18 -24.29 18.19
CA ASP A 122 12.40 -25.16 19.35
C ASP A 122 11.53 -26.42 19.28
N ARG A 123 10.26 -26.30 18.84
CA ARG A 123 9.40 -27.47 18.57
C ARG A 123 9.95 -28.37 17.47
N ILE A 124 10.50 -27.80 16.40
CA ILE A 124 11.13 -28.57 15.32
C ILE A 124 12.35 -29.33 15.82
N ARG A 125 13.17 -28.72 16.69
CA ARG A 125 14.31 -29.40 17.32
C ARG A 125 13.83 -30.58 18.17
N GLN A 126 12.83 -30.36 19.02
CA GLN A 126 12.27 -31.42 19.87
C GLN A 126 11.69 -32.57 19.04
N ALA A 127 10.85 -32.29 18.05
CA ALA A 127 10.21 -33.30 17.21
C ALA A 127 11.22 -34.19 16.43
N LYS A 128 12.38 -33.62 16.05
CA LYS A 128 13.48 -34.39 15.43
C LYS A 128 14.12 -35.39 16.38
N ASP A 129 14.13 -35.11 17.67
CA ASP A 129 14.74 -35.95 18.71
C ASP A 129 13.74 -36.98 19.28
N SER A 130 12.43 -36.72 19.20
CA SER A 130 11.37 -37.52 19.85
C SER A 130 10.47 -38.34 18.90
N ASN A 131 10.68 -38.30 17.58
CA ASN A 131 9.82 -38.94 16.55
C ASN A 131 8.33 -38.53 16.67
N GLU A 132 8.10 -37.29 17.12
CA GLU A 132 6.78 -36.66 17.24
C GLU A 132 6.18 -36.35 15.87
N ASP A 133 4.89 -36.03 15.81
CA ASP A 133 4.16 -35.85 14.55
C ASP A 133 4.61 -34.58 13.80
N LEU A 134 5.70 -34.71 13.05
CA LEU A 134 6.31 -33.68 12.19
C LEU A 134 5.28 -33.02 11.23
N SER A 135 4.16 -33.68 11.00
CA SER A 135 3.04 -33.16 10.20
C SER A 135 2.40 -31.91 10.82
N GLU A 136 2.14 -31.91 12.14
CA GLU A 136 1.52 -30.76 12.80
C GLU A 136 2.45 -29.55 12.83
N VAL A 137 3.73 -29.79 13.13
CA VAL A 137 4.77 -28.76 13.14
C VAL A 137 5.00 -28.20 11.73
N GLY A 138 5.01 -29.06 10.72
CA GLY A 138 5.10 -28.67 9.31
C GLY A 138 3.94 -27.79 8.86
N LYS A 139 2.70 -28.10 9.27
CA LYS A 139 1.54 -27.27 8.97
C LYS A 139 1.66 -25.86 9.59
N LYS A 140 2.01 -25.77 10.87
CA LYS A 140 2.22 -24.48 11.55
C LYS A 140 3.32 -23.65 10.89
N LEU A 141 4.36 -24.31 10.37
CA LEU A 141 5.45 -23.65 9.65
C LEU A 141 5.02 -23.07 8.30
N VAL A 142 4.22 -23.83 7.53
CA VAL A 142 3.63 -23.33 6.28
C VAL A 142 2.69 -22.15 6.54
N ASP A 143 1.88 -22.24 7.60
CA ASP A 143 0.93 -21.19 7.95
C ASP A 143 1.67 -19.90 8.38
N LEU A 144 2.67 -20.01 9.26
CA LEU A 144 3.50 -18.86 9.69
C LEU A 144 4.23 -18.22 8.51
N HIS A 145 4.81 -19.02 7.60
CA HIS A 145 5.42 -18.49 6.36
C HIS A 145 4.38 -17.72 5.54
N GLY A 146 3.19 -18.27 5.39
CA GLY A 146 2.08 -17.64 4.68
C GLY A 146 1.67 -16.28 5.24
N GLU A 147 1.54 -16.20 6.57
CA GLU A 147 1.21 -14.96 7.28
C GLU A 147 2.28 -13.87 7.09
N MET A 148 3.57 -14.24 7.19
CA MET A 148 4.67 -13.29 6.94
C MET A 148 4.65 -12.75 5.51
N ILE A 149 4.41 -13.61 4.52
CA ILE A 149 4.26 -13.19 3.13
C ILE A 149 3.09 -12.22 2.97
N LEU A 150 1.96 -12.47 3.65
CA LEU A 150 0.82 -11.57 3.64
C LEU A 150 1.16 -10.19 4.23
N LEU A 151 1.94 -10.14 5.31
CA LEU A 151 2.38 -8.87 5.90
C LEU A 151 3.29 -8.06 4.95
N VAL A 152 4.14 -8.73 4.18
CA VAL A 152 4.93 -8.07 3.11
C VAL A 152 4.01 -7.51 2.02
N ILE A 153 2.98 -8.25 1.63
CA ILE A 153 1.98 -7.79 0.65
C ILE A 153 1.20 -6.58 1.17
N TYR A 154 0.80 -6.62 2.44
CA TYR A 154 0.14 -5.51 3.15
C TYR A 154 0.97 -4.23 3.02
N SER A 155 2.27 -4.29 3.35
CA SER A 155 3.21 -3.17 3.21
C SER A 155 3.21 -2.58 1.79
N ILE A 156 3.34 -3.43 0.77
CA ILE A 156 3.41 -3.01 -0.64
C ILE A 156 2.11 -2.32 -1.08
N LEU A 157 0.96 -2.83 -0.67
CA LEU A 157 -0.35 -2.31 -1.07
C LEU A 157 -0.63 -0.95 -0.44
N ASN A 158 -0.35 -0.80 0.85
CA ASN A 158 -0.53 0.46 1.56
C ASN A 158 0.41 1.53 1.00
N TYR A 159 1.70 1.19 0.80
CA TYR A 159 2.65 2.07 0.12
C TYR A 159 2.16 2.49 -1.27
N THR A 160 1.71 1.53 -2.08
CA THR A 160 1.18 1.83 -3.43
C THR A 160 -0.04 2.76 -3.36
N GLY A 161 -0.90 2.56 -2.35
CA GLY A 161 -2.03 3.42 -2.09
C GLY A 161 -1.63 4.85 -1.76
N LEU A 162 -0.64 5.03 -0.88
CA LEU A 162 -0.05 6.32 -0.52
C LEU A 162 0.54 7.03 -1.75
N VAL A 163 1.32 6.33 -2.59
CA VAL A 163 1.84 6.88 -3.86
C VAL A 163 0.72 7.34 -4.78
N LYS A 164 -0.36 6.57 -4.88
CA LYS A 164 -1.47 6.88 -5.78
C LYS A 164 -2.35 8.02 -5.29
N ILE A 165 -2.58 8.12 -3.98
CA ILE A 165 -3.41 9.17 -3.40
C ILE A 165 -2.66 10.51 -3.38
N THR A 166 -1.37 10.52 -3.05
CA THR A 166 -0.52 11.71 -3.13
C THR A 166 -0.35 12.19 -4.56
N LYS A 167 -0.13 11.29 -5.53
CA LYS A 167 -0.16 11.64 -6.97
C LYS A 167 -1.50 12.22 -7.41
N LYS A 168 -2.61 11.79 -6.80
CA LYS A 168 -3.94 12.34 -7.09
C LYS A 168 -4.10 13.74 -6.51
N HIS A 169 -3.58 13.97 -5.30
CA HIS A 169 -3.55 15.28 -4.67
C HIS A 169 -2.77 16.27 -5.55
N ASP A 170 -1.50 15.98 -5.87
CA ASP A 170 -0.64 16.86 -6.69
C ASP A 170 -1.32 17.27 -8.02
N LYS A 171 -1.99 16.31 -8.67
CA LYS A 171 -2.71 16.56 -9.93
C LYS A 171 -3.91 17.51 -9.81
N ARG A 172 -4.45 17.69 -8.62
CA ARG A 172 -5.65 18.50 -8.36
C ARG A 172 -5.30 19.85 -7.75
N SER A 173 -4.38 19.85 -6.80
CA SER A 173 -3.95 21.06 -6.10
C SER A 173 -2.88 21.83 -6.87
N GLY A 174 -2.14 21.16 -7.78
CA GLY A 174 -0.94 21.74 -8.39
C GLY A 174 0.28 21.74 -7.47
N ALA A 175 0.12 21.33 -6.20
CA ALA A 175 1.21 21.22 -5.24
C ALA A 175 2.13 20.02 -5.57
N LEU A 176 3.36 20.07 -5.09
CA LEU A 176 4.38 19.02 -5.31
C LEU A 176 4.75 18.29 -4.01
N ILE A 177 3.74 17.86 -3.25
CA ILE A 177 3.95 17.23 -1.93
C ILE A 177 4.36 15.76 -2.03
N ARG A 178 4.06 15.09 -3.14
CA ARG A 178 4.30 13.64 -3.27
C ARG A 178 5.75 13.25 -3.03
N LEU A 179 6.69 13.98 -3.61
CA LEU A 179 8.11 13.62 -3.52
C LEU A 179 8.63 13.68 -2.07
N PRO A 180 8.51 14.81 -1.35
CA PRO A 180 8.95 14.86 0.05
C PRO A 180 8.16 13.90 0.94
N PHE A 181 6.86 13.76 0.74
CA PHE A 181 6.02 12.83 1.53
C PHE A 181 6.47 11.37 1.36
N ILE A 182 6.62 10.90 0.12
CA ILE A 182 7.04 9.51 -0.13
C ILE A 182 8.45 9.24 0.39
N LYS A 183 9.35 10.22 0.36
CA LYS A 183 10.68 10.08 0.97
C LYS A 183 10.59 9.79 2.48
N GLY A 184 9.65 10.44 3.18
CA GLY A 184 9.34 10.13 4.58
C GLY A 184 8.82 8.71 4.75
N VAL A 185 7.82 8.33 3.94
CA VAL A 185 7.20 6.98 3.97
C VAL A 185 8.22 5.85 3.83
N LEU A 186 9.29 6.01 3.04
CA LEU A 186 10.34 5.00 2.89
C LEU A 186 11.11 4.70 4.18
N GLN A 187 11.01 5.56 5.19
CA GLN A 187 11.65 5.38 6.49
C GLN A 187 10.71 4.82 7.56
N GLU A 188 9.42 4.69 7.25
CA GLU A 188 8.40 4.23 8.19
C GLU A 188 8.54 2.73 8.48
N PRO A 189 8.27 2.30 9.73
CA PRO A 189 8.29 0.89 10.13
C PRO A 189 7.52 -0.04 9.17
N PHE A 190 6.29 0.31 8.79
CA PHE A 190 5.46 -0.55 7.94
C PHE A 190 6.09 -0.82 6.56
N PHE A 191 7.03 0.03 6.11
CA PHE A 191 7.73 -0.13 4.83
C PHE A 191 8.99 -0.99 4.96
N ARG A 192 9.60 -1.05 6.15
CA ARG A 192 10.87 -1.76 6.41
C ARG A 192 10.63 -3.24 6.69
N THR A 193 10.44 -4.01 5.62
CA THR A 193 10.09 -5.45 5.69
C THR A 193 11.29 -6.39 5.88
N ASP A 194 12.48 -5.87 6.19
CA ASP A 194 13.73 -6.65 6.17
C ASP A 194 13.73 -7.82 7.18
N VAL A 195 13.15 -7.61 8.37
CA VAL A 195 13.03 -8.65 9.41
C VAL A 195 12.07 -9.73 8.96
N VAL A 196 10.86 -9.36 8.55
CA VAL A 196 9.83 -10.30 8.06
C VAL A 196 10.33 -11.11 6.87
N ASN A 197 11.01 -10.48 5.90
CA ASN A 197 11.60 -11.19 4.76
C ASN A 197 12.67 -12.19 5.20
N LYS A 198 13.53 -11.81 6.15
CA LYS A 198 14.55 -12.72 6.69
C LYS A 198 13.90 -13.93 7.36
N LEU A 199 12.87 -13.72 8.18
CA LEU A 199 12.14 -14.81 8.85
C LEU A 199 11.44 -15.71 7.82
N ALA A 200 10.79 -15.14 6.81
CA ALA A 200 10.17 -15.92 5.73
C ALA A 200 11.19 -16.81 4.99
N LYS A 201 12.37 -16.27 4.71
CA LYS A 201 13.47 -17.04 4.11
C LYS A 201 13.94 -18.18 5.01
N GLU A 202 14.12 -17.92 6.30
CA GLU A 202 14.52 -18.94 7.27
C GLU A 202 13.45 -20.05 7.42
N CYS A 203 12.17 -19.68 7.48
CA CYS A 203 11.05 -20.62 7.47
C CYS A 203 11.07 -21.52 6.22
N ARG A 204 11.32 -20.93 5.06
CA ARG A 204 11.41 -21.68 3.80
C ARG A 204 12.55 -22.68 3.81
N THR A 205 13.76 -22.27 4.17
CA THR A 205 14.91 -23.18 4.26
C THR A 205 14.62 -24.32 5.23
N MET A 206 13.94 -24.04 6.34
CA MET A 206 13.53 -25.08 7.29
C MET A 206 12.49 -26.04 6.70
N LEU A 207 11.51 -25.55 5.93
CA LEU A 207 10.55 -26.38 5.20
C LEU A 207 11.28 -27.29 4.21
N GLU A 208 12.19 -26.74 3.41
CA GLU A 208 13.00 -27.50 2.45
C GLU A 208 13.79 -28.62 3.15
N ASP A 209 14.44 -28.32 4.28
CA ASP A 209 15.18 -29.32 5.08
C ASP A 209 14.28 -30.42 5.67
N MET A 210 13.04 -30.08 6.07
CA MET A 210 12.06 -31.03 6.59
C MET A 210 11.51 -31.93 5.48
N PHE A 211 11.21 -31.35 4.31
CA PHE A 211 10.64 -32.07 3.17
C PHE A 211 11.66 -32.78 2.30
N PHE A 212 12.94 -32.39 2.32
CA PHE A 212 13.99 -33.18 1.68
C PHE A 212 14.20 -34.53 2.39
N LYS A 213 13.77 -34.64 3.66
CA LYS A 213 13.90 -35.84 4.50
C LYS A 213 12.67 -36.76 4.50
N LYS A 214 11.51 -36.30 4.01
CA LYS A 214 10.27 -37.09 3.89
C LYS A 214 9.83 -37.12 2.42
N GLU A 215 9.36 -38.26 1.93
CA GLU A 215 8.94 -38.39 0.52
C GLU A 215 7.92 -37.31 0.12
N LEU A 216 8.14 -36.74 -1.07
CA LEU A 216 7.45 -35.61 -1.71
C LEU A 216 5.91 -35.73 -1.83
N GLY A 217 5.34 -36.89 -1.50
CA GLY A 217 3.92 -37.22 -1.65
C GLY A 217 2.97 -36.52 -0.68
N GLU A 218 3.45 -36.10 0.50
CA GLU A 218 2.61 -35.37 1.49
C GLU A 218 2.48 -33.86 1.15
N ILE A 219 3.35 -33.32 0.30
CA ILE A 219 3.41 -31.89 -0.05
C ILE A 219 2.22 -31.46 -0.91
N GLN A 220 1.70 -32.35 -1.77
CA GLN A 220 0.50 -32.06 -2.58
C GLN A 220 -0.75 -31.81 -1.73
N HIS A 221 -0.76 -32.29 -0.48
CA HIS A 221 -1.88 -32.12 0.45
C HIS A 221 -1.72 -30.88 1.36
N LEU A 222 -0.59 -30.19 1.28
CA LEU A 222 -0.28 -28.91 1.94
C LEU A 222 -0.54 -27.73 1.00
N GLU A 223 -1.57 -27.82 0.15
CA GLU A 223 -2.12 -26.66 -0.55
C GLU A 223 -2.83 -25.76 0.47
N SER A 224 -2.03 -25.11 1.31
CA SER A 224 -2.50 -24.23 2.36
C SER A 224 -3.12 -22.97 1.73
N THR A 225 -4.13 -22.41 2.39
CA THR A 225 -4.81 -21.16 2.03
C THR A 225 -3.81 -20.05 1.66
N TYR A 226 -2.64 -20.06 2.28
CA TYR A 226 -1.57 -19.09 2.05
C TYR A 226 -0.85 -19.21 0.70
N VAL A 227 -0.77 -20.40 0.07
CA VAL A 227 -0.21 -20.55 -1.29
C VAL A 227 -1.16 -19.91 -2.31
N LYS A 228 -2.47 -20.07 -2.10
CA LYS A 228 -3.51 -19.43 -2.91
C LYS A 228 -3.45 -17.92 -2.74
N LEU A 229 -3.25 -17.44 -1.51
CA LEU A 229 -3.12 -16.02 -1.18
C LEU A 229 -1.86 -15.39 -1.79
N THR A 230 -0.73 -16.10 -1.70
CA THR A 230 0.55 -15.71 -2.30
C THR A 230 0.42 -15.55 -3.82
N SER A 231 -0.23 -16.50 -4.48
CA SER A 231 -0.49 -16.46 -5.92
C SER A 231 -1.44 -15.31 -6.30
N LEU A 232 -2.48 -15.09 -5.50
CA LEU A 232 -3.45 -14.01 -5.71
C LEU A 232 -2.82 -12.63 -5.52
N ALA A 233 -1.99 -12.46 -4.50
CA ALA A 233 -1.26 -11.24 -4.25
C ALA A 233 -0.21 -10.94 -5.33
N LEU A 234 0.52 -11.96 -5.80
CA LEU A 234 1.40 -11.83 -6.96
C LEU A 234 0.65 -11.36 -8.21
N ARG A 235 -0.54 -11.92 -8.45
CA ARG A 235 -1.42 -11.49 -9.55
C ARG A 235 -1.82 -10.03 -9.39
N VAL A 236 -2.24 -9.61 -8.20
CA VAL A 236 -2.59 -8.23 -7.88
C VAL A 236 -1.41 -7.26 -8.09
N LEU A 237 -0.21 -7.64 -7.64
CA LEU A 237 1.01 -6.85 -7.83
C LEU A 237 1.37 -6.71 -9.31
N ASN A 238 1.21 -7.78 -10.10
CA ASN A 238 1.41 -7.75 -11.54
C ASN A 238 0.38 -6.87 -12.25
N GLU A 239 -0.89 -6.91 -11.85
CA GLU A 239 -1.93 -6.03 -12.40
C GLU A 239 -1.68 -4.55 -12.08
N ILE A 240 -1.23 -4.25 -10.86
CA ILE A 240 -0.84 -2.90 -10.44
C ILE A 240 0.33 -2.39 -11.30
N ARG A 241 1.32 -3.26 -11.57
CA ARG A 241 2.50 -2.94 -12.38
C ARG A 241 2.15 -2.77 -13.87
N ALA A 242 1.34 -3.65 -14.44
CA ALA A 242 0.89 -3.58 -15.83
C ALA A 242 0.10 -2.30 -16.14
N GLY A 243 -0.56 -1.72 -15.14
CA GLY A 243 -1.28 -0.45 -15.27
C GLY A 243 -0.43 0.83 -15.11
N SER A 244 0.87 0.73 -14.83
CA SER A 244 1.76 1.87 -14.58
C SER A 244 2.66 2.16 -15.79
N SER A 245 2.41 3.27 -16.51
CA SER A 245 3.16 3.63 -17.74
C SER A 245 4.61 4.10 -17.54
N THR A 246 5.21 3.98 -16.35
CA THR A 246 6.61 4.40 -16.12
C THR A 246 7.30 3.51 -15.09
N VAL A 247 8.34 2.80 -15.52
CA VAL A 247 9.27 2.08 -14.63
C VAL A 247 10.29 3.12 -14.12
N ASN A 248 10.01 3.70 -12.96
CA ASN A 248 10.93 4.59 -12.23
C ASN A 248 10.84 4.18 -10.75
N PRO A 249 11.94 4.15 -9.97
CA PRO A 249 11.91 3.89 -8.52
C PRO A 249 10.89 4.73 -7.72
N LEU A 250 10.37 5.84 -8.29
CA LEU A 250 9.31 6.68 -7.73
C LEU A 250 7.87 6.28 -8.14
N SER A 251 7.69 5.22 -8.92
CA SER A 251 6.40 4.84 -9.53
C SER A 251 5.75 3.63 -8.84
N LEU A 252 6.56 2.73 -8.30
CA LEU A 252 6.25 1.58 -7.45
C LEU A 252 7.55 1.25 -6.70
N PRO A 253 7.52 0.64 -5.50
CA PRO A 253 8.78 0.27 -4.89
C PRO A 253 9.44 -0.74 -5.84
N PRO A 254 10.78 -0.69 -6.03
CA PRO A 254 11.47 -1.92 -6.40
C PRO A 254 10.94 -2.94 -5.40
N LEU A 255 10.31 -4.03 -5.88
CA LEU A 255 10.21 -5.18 -4.99
C LEU A 255 11.64 -5.37 -4.52
N GLN A 256 11.92 -5.23 -3.22
CA GLN A 256 13.24 -5.62 -2.70
C GLN A 256 13.52 -6.95 -3.38
N SER A 257 14.59 -7.04 -4.18
CA SER A 257 14.80 -8.09 -5.19
C SER A 257 14.47 -9.48 -4.64
N ASN A 258 14.72 -9.64 -3.34
CA ASN A 258 14.51 -10.82 -2.54
C ASN A 258 13.02 -11.19 -2.36
N ALA A 259 12.10 -10.26 -2.06
CA ALA A 259 10.68 -10.60 -1.80
C ALA A 259 9.95 -11.09 -3.06
N ALA A 260 10.25 -10.50 -4.23
CA ALA A 260 9.70 -10.95 -5.51
C ALA A 260 10.24 -12.31 -5.96
N GLU A 261 11.54 -12.51 -5.77
CA GLU A 261 12.21 -13.78 -6.05
C GLU A 261 11.74 -14.85 -5.07
N GLU A 262 11.54 -14.52 -3.80
CA GLU A 262 10.99 -15.43 -2.80
C GLU A 262 9.55 -15.82 -3.13
N LEU A 263 8.68 -14.87 -3.46
CA LEU A 263 7.32 -15.19 -3.90
C LEU A 263 7.28 -16.10 -5.15
N LYS A 264 8.27 -15.98 -6.05
CA LYS A 264 8.36 -16.75 -7.30
C LYS A 264 9.06 -18.11 -7.16
N SER A 265 9.95 -18.29 -6.20
CA SER A 265 10.79 -19.48 -6.02
C SER A 265 10.18 -20.55 -5.11
N ILE A 266 8.90 -20.44 -4.76
CA ILE A 266 8.17 -21.49 -4.04
C ILE A 266 7.85 -22.61 -5.05
N PRO A 267 8.35 -23.86 -4.87
CA PRO A 267 8.17 -24.96 -5.83
C PRO A 267 6.69 -25.29 -6.14
N ILE A 268 5.79 -25.00 -5.19
CA ILE A 268 4.34 -25.22 -5.31
C ILE A 268 3.67 -24.11 -6.16
N VAL A 269 4.21 -22.87 -6.15
CA VAL A 269 3.69 -21.74 -6.94
C VAL A 269 4.11 -21.84 -8.40
N GLU A 270 5.31 -22.37 -8.67
CA GLU A 270 5.80 -22.59 -10.03
C GLU A 270 4.95 -23.63 -10.79
N GLN A 271 4.47 -24.68 -10.11
CA GLN A 271 3.56 -25.67 -10.70
C GLN A 271 2.14 -25.13 -10.93
N ALA A 272 1.69 -24.14 -10.16
CA ALA A 272 0.39 -23.48 -10.35
C ALA A 272 0.41 -22.41 -11.45
N ALA A 273 1.58 -21.82 -11.75
CA ALA A 273 1.77 -20.82 -12.81
C ALA A 273 2.03 -21.44 -14.21
N ALA A 274 2.27 -22.75 -14.27
CA ALA A 274 2.49 -23.51 -15.50
C ALA A 274 1.21 -24.12 -16.11
N LYS A 275 0.02 -23.76 -15.58
CA LYS A 275 -1.29 -24.11 -16.15
C LYS A 275 -2.09 -22.88 -16.56
#